data_AF-A0A7J8IZC5-F1
#
_entry.id   AF-A0A7J8IZC5-F1
#
_cell.length_a   1.000
_cell.length_b   1.000
_cell.length_c   1.000
_cell.angle_alpha   90.00
_cell.angle_beta   90.00
_cell.angle_gamma   90.00
#
_symmetry.space_group_name_H-M   'P 1'
#
loop_
_entity.id
_entity.type
_entity.pdbx_description
1 polymer ?
#
loop_
_entity_poly.entity_id
_entity_poly.type
_entity_poly.pdbx_seq_one_letter_code
_entity_poly.pdbx_strand_id
1 'polypeptide(L)'
;MEKKCRCSYCEAKLESNSEARFCSMCTLRNSSVMSGPSTSEIKKDQERKERLSRFESIRHSIAGIIRSPKSALGSSTFCDTIPISEKPLAEQEWYHGAIPRIEAQDLLKQQGDFLVRESHGKPGEYVLSVYSDGQRRHFIIQYTDNVYRFEGTGFSNIPQLIDHHYTTKQVITKKSGVVLLNPIPKDKKWVLNHEDVTLGELLGKGNFGEVYKGILKDKTAVAVKTCKEDLPQELKIKFLQEAKILKQYDHPNIVKLIGVCTQRQPIYIIMELIPGGDFLSYLRRKKDEIKPKQLVKFALDAASGMSYLESKNCIHRDLAARNCLVGENNVLKISDFGMSRQEDGGVYSSSGLKQIPIKWTAPEALNYGRYSSESDVWSFGILLWETFSLGVCPYPGMTNQQAREQVERATTENSASQREDVIS
;
A
#
# COMPACT_ATOMS: atom_id res chain seq x y z
N MET A 1 -7.66 47.21 12.56
CA MET A 1 -6.44 46.38 12.38
C MET A 1 -6.86 44.94 12.16
N GLU A 2 -7.00 44.51 10.92
CA GLU A 2 -7.32 43.10 10.62
C GLU A 2 -6.09 42.22 10.82
N LYS A 3 -6.20 41.20 11.68
CA LYS A 3 -5.17 40.16 11.83
C LYS A 3 -5.15 39.32 10.55
N LYS A 4 -4.12 39.52 9.71
CA LYS A 4 -3.87 38.68 8.52
C LYS A 4 -3.58 37.24 8.95
N CYS A 5 -4.46 36.29 8.61
CA CYS A 5 -4.20 34.86 8.78
C CYS A 5 -3.20 34.36 7.73
N ARG A 6 -2.17 33.63 8.19
CA ARG A 6 -1.15 32.98 7.35
C ARG A 6 -1.29 31.46 7.44
N CYS A 7 -0.93 30.75 6.37
CA CYS A 7 -0.85 29.30 6.35
C CYS A 7 0.24 28.78 7.31
N SER A 8 -0.07 27.81 8.17
CA SER A 8 0.89 27.22 9.13
C SER A 8 1.97 26.35 8.49
N TYR A 9 1.85 26.02 7.20
CA TYR A 9 2.80 25.17 6.47
C TYR A 9 3.77 25.94 5.58
N CYS A 10 3.36 27.09 5.04
CA CYS A 10 4.15 27.86 4.07
C CYS A 10 4.11 29.39 4.28
N GLU A 11 3.45 29.87 5.33
CA GLU A 11 3.27 31.29 5.68
C GLU A 11 2.60 32.20 4.63
N ALA A 12 2.10 31.64 3.53
CA ALA A 12 1.36 32.39 2.52
C ALA A 12 0.09 33.03 3.13
N LYS A 13 -0.28 34.22 2.63
CA LYS A 13 -1.57 34.87 2.96
C LYS A 13 -2.71 33.98 2.46
N LEU A 14 -3.68 33.73 3.34
CA LEU A 14 -4.91 33.03 2.97
C LEU A 14 -5.91 34.05 2.41
N GLU A 15 -6.51 33.74 1.26
CA GLU A 15 -7.56 34.58 0.66
C GLU A 15 -8.89 34.37 1.39
N SER A 16 -9.55 35.47 1.74
CA SER A 16 -10.83 35.46 2.45
C SER A 16 -11.98 35.41 1.45
N ASN A 17 -12.58 34.23 1.23
CA ASN A 17 -14.02 34.08 0.96
C ASN A 17 -14.47 32.60 0.95
N SER A 18 -15.51 32.29 1.73
CA SER A 18 -16.26 31.03 1.87
C SER A 18 -15.57 29.85 2.60
N GLU A 19 -16.37 29.01 3.25
CA GLU A 19 -16.11 28.17 4.45
C GLU A 19 -15.06 27.04 4.36
N ALA A 20 -14.07 27.11 3.48
CA ALA A 20 -12.90 26.24 3.51
C ALA A 20 -11.63 27.06 3.29
N ARG A 21 -10.77 27.16 4.32
CA ARG A 21 -9.47 27.84 4.23
C ARG A 21 -8.56 27.10 3.26
N PHE A 22 -8.56 27.51 1.99
CA PHE A 22 -7.72 26.95 0.93
C PHE A 22 -6.38 27.68 0.88
N CYS A 23 -5.28 26.91 0.84
CA CYS A 23 -3.97 27.42 0.46
C CYS A 23 -3.66 26.89 -0.94
N SER A 24 -3.72 27.76 -1.97
CA SER A 24 -3.49 27.38 -3.38
C SER A 24 -2.13 26.75 -3.64
N MET A 25 -1.14 27.02 -2.77
CA MET A 25 0.23 26.49 -2.84
C MET A 25 0.43 25.15 -2.11
N CYS A 26 -0.55 24.70 -1.32
CA CYS A 26 -0.46 23.45 -0.55
C CYS A 26 -1.72 22.63 -0.81
N THR A 27 -1.66 21.72 -1.78
CA THR A 27 -2.71 20.73 -2.06
C THR A 27 -2.76 19.65 -0.96
N LEU A 28 -3.08 20.06 0.26
CA LEU A 28 -3.45 19.18 1.36
C LEU A 28 -4.83 19.62 1.85
N ARG A 29 -5.85 18.82 1.53
CA ARG A 29 -7.19 18.97 2.11
C ARG A 29 -7.10 18.75 3.61
N ASN A 30 -7.30 19.81 4.38
CA ASN A 30 -7.59 19.73 5.81
C ASN A 30 -9.11 19.85 5.99
N SER A 31 -9.73 18.97 6.76
CA SER A 31 -11.01 19.27 7.40
C SER A 31 -11.34 18.25 8.49
N SER A 32 -11.38 18.77 9.71
CA SER A 32 -12.20 18.30 10.81
C SER A 32 -13.35 19.30 11.05
N VAL A 33 -14.56 18.74 11.17
CA VAL A 33 -15.79 19.20 11.86
C VAL A 33 -16.46 20.52 11.44
N MET A 34 -17.72 20.42 10.99
CA MET A 34 -18.87 21.26 11.41
C MET A 34 -20.20 20.56 11.06
N SER A 35 -21.26 20.98 11.75
CA SER A 35 -22.51 20.27 12.08
C SER A 35 -23.80 20.83 11.43
N GLY A 36 -24.73 19.93 11.01
CA GLY A 36 -26.20 20.14 10.83
C GLY A 36 -26.70 20.79 9.52
N PRO A 37 -27.96 20.56 9.03
CA PRO A 37 -29.17 20.15 9.77
C PRO A 37 -30.02 18.96 9.20
N SER A 38 -30.91 18.47 10.09
CA SER A 38 -32.20 17.73 9.97
C SER A 38 -32.35 16.53 9.02
N THR A 39 -32.35 15.35 9.64
CA THR A 39 -32.71 14.04 9.10
C THR A 39 -34.17 13.68 9.41
N SER A 40 -34.99 13.36 8.40
CA SER A 40 -36.15 12.47 8.61
C SER A 40 -36.68 11.74 7.38
N GLU A 41 -36.41 12.19 6.14
CA GLU A 41 -37.02 11.55 4.95
C GLU A 41 -36.04 10.79 4.03
N ILE A 42 -34.73 11.05 4.13
CA ILE A 42 -33.70 10.35 3.32
C ILE A 42 -33.27 9.01 3.97
N LYS A 43 -33.52 8.81 5.27
CA LYS A 43 -33.10 7.60 6.00
C LYS A 43 -33.93 6.34 5.68
N LYS A 44 -35.19 6.47 5.24
CA LYS A 44 -36.07 5.30 5.01
C LYS A 44 -35.78 4.57 3.70
N ASP A 45 -35.37 5.27 2.65
CA ASP A 45 -35.05 4.63 1.36
C ASP A 45 -33.63 4.04 1.33
N GLN A 46 -32.70 4.60 2.09
CA GLN A 46 -31.34 4.10 2.19
C GLN A 46 -31.25 2.85 3.08
N GLU A 47 -32.01 2.78 4.20
CA GLU A 47 -32.15 1.54 4.98
C GLU A 47 -32.84 0.41 4.21
N ARG A 48 -33.77 0.73 3.31
CA ARG A 48 -34.48 -0.29 2.50
C ARG A 48 -33.56 -0.88 1.42
N LYS A 49 -32.71 -0.07 0.79
CA LYS A 49 -31.67 -0.55 -0.14
C LYS A 49 -30.54 -1.31 0.56
N GLU A 50 -30.11 -0.86 1.74
CA GLU A 50 -29.10 -1.59 2.54
C GLU A 50 -29.63 -2.93 3.09
N ARG A 51 -30.91 -3.02 3.45
CA ARG A 51 -31.51 -4.30 3.86
C ARG A 51 -31.59 -5.28 2.69
N LEU A 52 -31.94 -4.83 1.48
CA LEU A 52 -31.98 -5.69 0.30
C LEU A 52 -30.57 -6.18 -0.09
N SER A 53 -29.55 -5.31 -0.01
CA SER A 53 -28.14 -5.68 -0.24
C SER A 53 -27.60 -6.65 0.84
N ARG A 54 -27.96 -6.45 2.11
CA ARG A 54 -27.60 -7.40 3.20
C ARG A 54 -28.27 -8.76 3.01
N PHE A 55 -29.51 -8.81 2.52
CA PHE A 55 -30.21 -10.09 2.31
C PHE A 55 -29.58 -10.94 1.18
N GLU A 56 -28.93 -10.32 0.19
CA GLU A 56 -28.16 -11.05 -0.83
C GLU A 56 -26.78 -11.50 -0.32
N SER A 57 -26.12 -10.72 0.54
CA SER A 57 -24.84 -11.14 1.16
C SER A 57 -25.00 -12.18 2.29
N ILE A 58 -26.18 -12.30 2.91
CA ILE A 58 -26.42 -13.22 4.05
C ILE A 58 -26.62 -14.69 3.61
N ARG A 59 -26.73 -14.98 2.31
CA ARG A 59 -26.81 -16.39 1.84
C ARG A 59 -25.53 -17.21 2.08
N HIS A 60 -24.41 -16.58 2.41
CA HIS A 60 -23.14 -17.28 2.68
C HIS A 60 -22.71 -17.28 4.15
N SER A 61 -23.63 -17.08 5.11
CA SER A 61 -23.28 -17.17 6.55
C SER A 61 -24.40 -17.73 7.43
N ILE A 62 -24.74 -19.00 7.23
CA ILE A 62 -25.47 -19.78 8.25
C ILE A 62 -24.66 -21.04 8.57
N ALA A 63 -23.84 -20.94 9.63
CA ALA A 63 -23.36 -22.10 10.38
C ALA A 63 -24.41 -22.39 11.48
N GLY A 64 -24.94 -23.60 11.49
CA GLY A 64 -26.04 -24.03 12.37
C GLY A 64 -25.69 -23.96 13.85
N ILE A 65 -26.59 -23.37 14.63
CA ILE A 65 -26.63 -23.49 16.10
C ILE A 65 -27.58 -24.64 16.42
N ILE A 66 -27.04 -25.82 16.71
CA ILE A 66 -27.70 -26.82 17.58
C ILE A 66 -26.61 -27.42 18.47
N ARG A 67 -26.58 -26.99 19.75
CA ARG A 67 -25.84 -27.69 20.81
C ARG A 67 -26.81 -28.65 21.51
N SER A 68 -26.37 -29.87 21.75
CA SER A 68 -26.89 -30.69 22.85
C SER A 68 -25.74 -31.50 23.47
N PRO A 69 -25.72 -31.73 24.79
CA PRO A 69 -24.53 -32.14 25.50
C PRO A 69 -24.50 -33.65 25.74
N LYS A 70 -23.31 -34.27 25.77
CA LYS A 70 -23.04 -35.49 26.55
C LYS A 70 -21.54 -35.77 26.74
N SER A 71 -21.15 -35.66 28.02
CA SER A 71 -20.29 -36.55 28.82
C SER A 71 -19.02 -37.19 28.24
N ALA A 72 -17.93 -36.91 28.94
CA ALA A 72 -16.63 -37.59 29.07
C ALA A 72 -16.58 -39.10 28.77
N LEU A 73 -15.58 -39.51 27.95
CA LEU A 73 -14.48 -40.43 28.30
C LEU A 73 -13.53 -40.62 27.08
N GLY A 74 -12.22 -40.65 27.30
CA GLY A 74 -11.29 -41.54 26.57
C GLY A 74 -10.71 -41.09 25.22
N SER A 75 -9.44 -40.65 25.26
CA SER A 75 -8.37 -40.76 24.25
C SER A 75 -8.67 -41.45 22.91
N SER A 76 -8.68 -40.69 21.82
CA SER A 76 -7.85 -40.92 20.61
C SER A 76 -7.96 -39.72 19.68
N THR A 77 -6.83 -39.17 19.26
CA THR A 77 -6.72 -38.09 18.27
C THR A 77 -7.15 -38.60 16.90
N PHE A 78 -8.45 -38.52 16.60
CA PHE A 78 -8.96 -38.42 15.25
C PHE A 78 -9.23 -36.94 14.98
N CYS A 79 -8.31 -36.27 14.31
CA CYS A 79 -8.57 -34.96 13.75
C CYS A 79 -9.24 -35.20 12.39
N ASP A 80 -10.57 -35.18 12.37
CA ASP A 80 -11.37 -35.28 11.16
C ASP A 80 -10.95 -34.18 10.18
N THR A 81 -10.12 -34.56 9.21
CA THR A 81 -9.62 -33.63 8.20
C THR A 81 -10.72 -33.48 7.15
N ILE A 82 -11.53 -32.42 7.28
CA ILE A 82 -12.53 -32.04 6.26
C ILE A 82 -11.83 -32.04 4.88
N PRO A 83 -12.37 -32.74 3.86
CA PRO A 83 -11.84 -32.74 2.51
C PRO A 83 -11.56 -31.32 2.01
N ILE A 84 -10.46 -31.11 1.29
CA ILE A 84 -10.04 -29.77 0.83
C ILE A 84 -11.17 -29.10 0.03
N SER A 85 -11.92 -29.86 -0.76
CA SER A 85 -13.05 -29.37 -1.56
C SER A 85 -14.28 -28.95 -0.75
N GLU A 86 -14.36 -29.29 0.53
CA GLU A 86 -15.45 -28.87 1.43
C GLU A 86 -15.11 -27.61 2.24
N LYS A 87 -13.83 -27.22 2.29
CA LYS A 87 -13.41 -25.98 2.96
C LYS A 87 -13.92 -24.75 2.20
N PRO A 88 -14.35 -23.68 2.91
CA PRO A 88 -14.74 -22.42 2.29
C PRO A 88 -13.66 -21.88 1.34
N LEU A 89 -14.07 -21.18 0.28
CA LEU A 89 -13.15 -20.63 -0.72
C LEU A 89 -12.04 -19.76 -0.11
N ALA A 90 -12.36 -18.96 0.91
CA ALA A 90 -11.41 -18.09 1.60
C ALA A 90 -10.26 -18.87 2.26
N GLU A 91 -10.51 -20.11 2.70
CA GLU A 91 -9.55 -20.98 3.38
C GLU A 91 -8.68 -21.79 2.41
N GLN A 92 -9.02 -21.81 1.11
CA GLN A 92 -8.23 -22.50 0.10
C GLN A 92 -6.86 -21.86 -0.04
N GLU A 93 -5.80 -22.67 -0.05
CA GLU A 93 -4.42 -22.17 -0.14
C GLU A 93 -4.15 -21.51 -1.49
N TRP A 94 -4.77 -22.01 -2.56
CA TRP A 94 -4.66 -21.47 -3.92
C TRP A 94 -5.62 -20.31 -4.23
N TYR A 95 -6.41 -19.87 -3.25
CA TYR A 95 -7.28 -18.69 -3.39
C TYR A 95 -6.62 -17.43 -2.84
N HIS A 96 -6.24 -16.52 -3.73
CA HIS A 96 -5.50 -15.30 -3.41
C HIS A 96 -6.37 -14.04 -3.28
N GLY A 97 -7.70 -14.20 -3.27
CA GLY A 97 -8.61 -13.08 -3.04
C GLY A 97 -8.52 -11.99 -4.09
N ALA A 98 -8.50 -10.74 -3.65
CA ALA A 98 -8.48 -9.53 -4.46
C ALA A 98 -7.07 -9.12 -4.92
N ILE A 99 -6.15 -10.05 -5.21
CA ILE A 99 -4.87 -9.68 -5.83
C ILE A 99 -5.06 -9.14 -7.26
N PRO A 100 -4.30 -8.10 -7.66
CA PRO A 100 -4.23 -7.63 -9.04
C PRO A 100 -3.88 -8.72 -10.05
N ARG A 101 -4.36 -8.54 -11.30
CA ARG A 101 -4.00 -9.43 -12.42
C ARG A 101 -2.49 -9.56 -12.61
N ILE A 102 -1.76 -8.44 -12.53
CA ILE A 102 -0.30 -8.42 -12.74
C ILE A 102 0.42 -9.17 -11.61
N GLU A 103 0.02 -8.97 -10.36
CA GLU A 103 0.55 -9.75 -9.22
C GLU A 103 0.28 -11.26 -9.39
N ALA A 104 -0.92 -11.63 -9.85
CA ALA A 104 -1.23 -13.02 -10.16
C ALA A 104 -0.32 -13.58 -11.25
N GLN A 105 0.06 -12.79 -12.26
CA GLN A 105 0.95 -13.24 -13.33
C GLN A 105 2.38 -13.47 -12.85
N ASP A 106 2.88 -12.63 -11.95
CA ASP A 106 4.22 -12.75 -11.33
C ASP A 106 4.36 -14.04 -10.51
N LEU A 107 3.26 -14.53 -9.94
CA LEU A 107 3.23 -15.78 -9.17
C LEU A 107 3.26 -17.05 -10.03
N LEU A 108 2.87 -16.96 -11.31
CA LEU A 108 2.78 -18.10 -12.22
C LEU A 108 4.08 -18.24 -13.03
N LYS A 109 4.91 -19.23 -12.65
CA LYS A 109 6.30 -19.34 -13.11
C LYS A 109 6.54 -20.50 -14.06
N GLN A 110 5.83 -21.61 -13.89
CA GLN A 110 6.02 -22.84 -14.65
C GLN A 110 4.70 -23.42 -15.17
N GLN A 111 4.81 -24.36 -16.13
CA GLN A 111 3.67 -24.97 -16.81
C GLN A 111 2.68 -25.59 -15.81
N GLY A 112 1.41 -25.21 -15.96
CA GLY A 112 0.30 -25.69 -15.15
C GLY A 112 0.23 -25.12 -13.74
N ASP A 113 1.06 -24.12 -13.41
CA ASP A 113 0.85 -23.28 -12.22
C ASP A 113 -0.51 -22.61 -12.32
N PHE A 114 -1.26 -22.62 -11.22
CA PHE A 114 -2.55 -21.96 -11.16
C PHE A 114 -2.88 -21.37 -9.79
N LEU A 115 -3.77 -20.38 -9.82
CA LEU A 115 -4.43 -19.82 -8.65
C LEU A 115 -5.81 -19.29 -9.02
N VAL A 116 -6.67 -19.13 -8.01
CA VAL A 116 -7.97 -18.45 -8.16
C VAL A 116 -7.93 -17.12 -7.42
N ARG A 117 -8.57 -16.12 -8.01
CA ARG A 117 -8.70 -14.77 -7.46
C ARG A 117 -10.06 -14.19 -7.78
N GLU A 118 -10.45 -13.15 -7.06
CA GLU A 118 -11.60 -12.33 -7.38
C GLU A 118 -11.26 -11.34 -8.52
N SER A 119 -12.23 -11.12 -9.42
CA SER A 119 -12.17 -10.14 -10.49
C SER A 119 -12.42 -8.74 -9.92
N HIS A 120 -11.65 -7.74 -10.36
CA HIS A 120 -11.83 -6.36 -9.89
C HIS A 120 -13.01 -5.63 -10.56
N GLY A 121 -13.51 -6.15 -11.69
CA GLY A 121 -14.56 -5.47 -12.46
C GLY A 121 -15.97 -5.65 -11.90
N LYS A 122 -16.21 -6.76 -11.18
CA LYS A 122 -17.51 -7.12 -10.60
C LYS A 122 -17.31 -7.97 -9.34
N PRO A 123 -17.72 -7.48 -8.16
CA PRO A 123 -17.72 -8.29 -6.94
C PRO A 123 -18.45 -9.62 -7.17
N GLY A 124 -17.88 -10.72 -6.68
CA GLY A 124 -18.43 -12.07 -6.87
C GLY A 124 -18.14 -12.73 -8.21
N GLU A 125 -17.43 -12.06 -9.14
CA GLU A 125 -16.86 -12.71 -10.33
C GLU A 125 -15.46 -13.25 -9.99
N TYR A 126 -15.23 -14.54 -10.25
CA TYR A 126 -13.96 -15.20 -9.94
C TYR A 126 -13.19 -15.56 -11.21
N VAL A 127 -11.87 -15.56 -11.11
CA VAL A 127 -10.96 -15.83 -12.22
C VAL A 127 -9.94 -16.88 -11.82
N LEU A 128 -9.87 -17.95 -12.61
CA LEU A 128 -8.76 -18.90 -12.59
C LEU A 128 -7.64 -18.35 -13.48
N SER A 129 -6.45 -18.15 -12.90
CA SER A 129 -5.25 -17.74 -13.63
C SER A 129 -4.29 -18.92 -13.73
N VAL A 130 -3.80 -19.23 -14.93
CA VAL A 130 -2.97 -20.42 -15.21
C VAL A 130 -1.82 -20.06 -16.15
N TYR A 131 -0.63 -20.61 -15.93
CA TYR A 131 0.45 -20.56 -16.92
C TYR A 131 0.42 -21.79 -17.82
N SER A 132 0.23 -21.58 -19.12
CA SER A 132 0.22 -22.65 -20.12
C SER A 132 0.81 -22.19 -21.45
N ASP A 133 1.69 -23.00 -22.02
CA ASP A 133 2.28 -22.81 -23.35
C ASP A 133 3.01 -21.47 -23.47
N GLY A 134 3.75 -21.10 -22.42
CA GLY A 134 4.45 -19.81 -22.33
C GLY A 134 3.54 -18.60 -22.08
N GLN A 135 2.23 -18.79 -21.89
CA GLN A 135 1.25 -17.72 -21.73
C GLN A 135 0.57 -17.76 -20.36
N ARG A 136 0.36 -16.58 -19.75
CA ARG A 136 -0.46 -16.42 -18.55
C ARG A 136 -1.92 -16.22 -18.97
N ARG A 137 -2.70 -17.29 -18.91
CA ARG A 137 -4.11 -17.32 -19.32
C ARG A 137 -5.02 -17.05 -18.13
N HIS A 138 -6.19 -16.46 -18.39
CA HIS A 138 -7.17 -16.12 -17.35
C HIS A 138 -8.56 -16.54 -17.80
N PHE A 139 -9.22 -17.38 -17.00
CA PHE A 139 -10.54 -17.94 -17.27
C PHE A 139 -11.53 -17.40 -16.24
N ILE A 140 -12.59 -16.75 -16.71
CA ILE A 140 -13.69 -16.34 -15.84
C ILE A 140 -14.46 -17.59 -15.43
N ILE A 141 -14.65 -17.76 -14.11
CA ILE A 141 -15.50 -18.81 -13.56
C ILE A 141 -16.94 -18.32 -13.66
N GLN A 142 -17.74 -18.99 -14.48
CA GLN A 142 -19.13 -18.61 -14.70
C GLN A 142 -19.99 -19.12 -13.56
N TYR A 143 -20.94 -18.30 -13.12
CA TYR A 143 -21.98 -18.70 -12.17
C TYR A 143 -23.35 -18.59 -12.86
N THR A 144 -23.92 -19.74 -13.23
CA THR A 144 -25.21 -19.85 -13.93
C THR A 144 -25.97 -21.06 -13.40
N ASP A 145 -27.28 -20.96 -13.29
CA ASP A 145 -28.15 -22.02 -12.73
C ASP A 145 -27.72 -22.47 -11.32
N ASN A 146 -27.27 -21.51 -10.50
CA ASN A 146 -26.73 -21.73 -9.15
C ASN A 146 -25.49 -22.64 -9.06
N VAL A 147 -24.77 -22.84 -10.17
CA VAL A 147 -23.54 -23.65 -10.20
C VAL A 147 -22.38 -22.91 -10.87
N TYR A 148 -21.17 -23.24 -10.43
CA TYR A 148 -19.91 -22.74 -10.97
C TYR A 148 -19.38 -23.66 -12.07
N ARG A 149 -18.96 -23.10 -13.20
CA ARG A 149 -18.42 -23.88 -14.33
C ARG A 149 -17.45 -23.07 -15.21
N PHE A 150 -16.65 -23.78 -16.00
CA PHE A 150 -15.93 -23.23 -17.16
C PHE A 150 -16.69 -23.60 -18.46
N GLU A 151 -16.43 -24.80 -18.98
CA GLU A 151 -17.21 -25.47 -20.03
C GLU A 151 -17.70 -26.83 -19.49
N GLY A 152 -18.97 -27.18 -19.71
CA GLY A 152 -19.51 -28.49 -19.32
C GLY A 152 -20.10 -28.53 -17.91
N THR A 153 -19.64 -29.48 -17.09
CA THR A 153 -20.21 -29.81 -15.78
C THR A 153 -20.13 -28.64 -14.80
N GLY A 154 -21.24 -28.39 -14.09
CA GLY A 154 -21.30 -27.37 -13.04
C GLY A 154 -21.20 -27.97 -11.64
N PHE A 155 -20.70 -27.16 -10.70
CA PHE A 155 -20.47 -27.55 -9.31
C PHE A 155 -21.10 -26.55 -8.34
N SER A 156 -21.45 -26.99 -7.13
CA SER A 156 -22.12 -26.14 -6.15
C SER A 156 -21.21 -25.04 -5.59
N ASN A 157 -19.90 -25.23 -5.61
CA ASN A 157 -18.91 -24.28 -5.14
C ASN A 157 -17.60 -24.37 -5.95
N ILE A 158 -16.80 -23.30 -5.88
CA ILE A 158 -15.53 -23.19 -6.61
C ILE A 158 -14.50 -24.24 -6.16
N PRO A 159 -14.32 -24.53 -4.86
CA PRO A 159 -13.42 -25.60 -4.45
C PRO A 159 -13.69 -26.95 -5.12
N GLN A 160 -14.96 -27.37 -5.23
CA GLN A 160 -15.34 -28.60 -5.94
C GLN A 160 -15.04 -28.54 -7.44
N LEU A 161 -15.31 -27.39 -8.09
CA LEU A 161 -14.97 -27.19 -9.50
C LEU A 161 -13.46 -27.36 -9.74
N ILE A 162 -12.64 -26.68 -8.93
CA ILE A 162 -11.18 -26.72 -9.07
C ILE A 162 -10.65 -28.12 -8.76
N ASP A 163 -11.13 -28.75 -7.69
CA ASP A 163 -10.76 -30.11 -7.30
C ASP A 163 -11.06 -31.12 -8.41
N HIS A 164 -12.23 -31.02 -9.05
CA HIS A 164 -12.58 -31.87 -10.19
C HIS A 164 -11.58 -31.73 -11.35
N HIS A 165 -11.32 -30.51 -11.83
CA HIS A 165 -10.37 -30.28 -12.92
C HIS A 165 -8.93 -30.67 -12.54
N TYR A 166 -8.56 -30.47 -11.28
CA TYR A 166 -7.24 -30.78 -10.77
C TYR A 166 -6.99 -32.29 -10.64
N THR A 167 -7.96 -33.06 -10.13
CA THR A 167 -7.82 -34.50 -9.88
C THR A 167 -8.01 -35.33 -11.15
N THR A 168 -9.03 -35.01 -11.95
CA THR A 168 -9.35 -35.73 -13.20
C THR A 168 -8.47 -35.34 -14.38
N LYS A 169 -7.72 -34.23 -14.25
CA LYS A 169 -6.96 -33.60 -15.34
C LYS A 169 -7.83 -33.19 -16.53
N GLN A 170 -9.13 -32.99 -16.31
CA GLN A 170 -10.03 -32.45 -17.32
C GLN A 170 -9.59 -31.05 -17.74
N VAL A 171 -9.49 -30.82 -19.05
CA VAL A 171 -9.13 -29.51 -19.59
C VAL A 171 -10.14 -28.43 -19.22
N ILE A 172 -9.67 -27.21 -18.97
CA ILE A 172 -10.54 -26.07 -18.57
C ILE A 172 -11.51 -25.69 -19.69
N THR A 173 -11.02 -25.64 -20.93
CA THR A 173 -11.85 -25.52 -22.14
C THR A 173 -11.24 -26.35 -23.26
N LYS A 174 -12.08 -26.91 -24.14
CA LYS A 174 -11.61 -27.75 -25.26
C LYS A 174 -10.65 -26.99 -26.17
N LYS A 175 -10.93 -25.71 -26.43
CA LYS A 175 -10.10 -24.84 -27.27
C LYS A 175 -8.74 -24.55 -26.64
N SER A 176 -8.69 -24.36 -25.32
CA SER A 176 -7.45 -23.97 -24.65
C SER A 176 -6.49 -25.13 -24.42
N GLY A 177 -7.01 -26.34 -24.22
CA GLY A 177 -6.23 -27.52 -23.83
C GLY A 177 -5.59 -27.43 -22.43
N VAL A 178 -5.92 -26.41 -21.63
CA VAL A 178 -5.24 -26.14 -20.35
C VAL A 178 -5.62 -27.17 -19.30
N VAL A 179 -4.61 -27.72 -18.62
CA VAL A 179 -4.74 -28.66 -17.50
C VAL A 179 -4.11 -28.07 -16.25
N LEU A 180 -4.73 -28.31 -15.07
CA LEU A 180 -4.22 -27.84 -13.78
C LEU A 180 -3.18 -28.81 -13.20
N LEU A 181 -1.98 -28.31 -12.88
CA LEU A 181 -0.86 -29.13 -12.40
C LEU A 181 -0.37 -28.73 -11.01
N ASN A 182 -0.13 -27.44 -10.78
CA ASN A 182 0.50 -26.96 -9.54
C ASN A 182 -0.32 -25.83 -8.92
N PRO A 183 -1.06 -26.07 -7.82
CA PRO A 183 -1.72 -25.00 -7.09
C PRO A 183 -0.66 -24.10 -6.45
N ILE A 184 -0.74 -22.79 -6.67
CA ILE A 184 0.17 -21.82 -6.02
C ILE A 184 -0.40 -21.45 -4.65
N PRO A 185 0.24 -21.85 -3.53
CA PRO A 185 -0.24 -21.50 -2.21
C PRO A 185 -0.01 -20.01 -1.92
N LYS A 186 -0.91 -19.42 -1.12
CA LYS A 186 -0.69 -18.11 -0.49
C LYS A 186 0.56 -18.14 0.37
N ASP A 187 1.28 -17.02 0.35
CA ASP A 187 2.43 -16.82 1.24
C ASP A 187 1.95 -16.54 2.68
N LYS A 188 1.76 -17.62 3.45
CA LYS A 188 1.26 -17.57 4.84
C LYS A 188 2.10 -16.70 5.77
N LYS A 189 3.36 -16.41 5.42
CA LYS A 189 4.22 -15.53 6.20
C LYS A 189 3.70 -14.09 6.21
N TRP A 190 3.11 -13.64 5.10
CA TRP A 190 2.74 -12.23 4.92
C TRP A 190 1.25 -12.01 4.72
N VAL A 191 0.50 -13.02 4.26
CA VAL A 191 -0.93 -12.87 4.04
C VAL A 191 -1.67 -12.94 5.38
N LEU A 192 -2.39 -11.88 5.72
CA LEU A 192 -3.27 -11.77 6.87
C LEU A 192 -4.73 -11.74 6.42
N ASN A 193 -5.64 -12.19 7.28
CA ASN A 193 -7.07 -12.03 7.02
C ASN A 193 -7.55 -10.69 7.57
N HIS A 194 -8.53 -10.08 6.90
CA HIS A 194 -9.14 -8.83 7.36
C HIS A 194 -9.76 -8.97 8.75
N GLU A 195 -10.27 -10.16 9.09
CA GLU A 195 -10.86 -10.49 10.37
C GLU A 195 -9.81 -10.49 11.51
N ASP A 196 -8.52 -10.56 11.15
CA ASP A 196 -7.40 -10.50 12.10
C ASP A 196 -7.03 -9.05 12.47
N VAL A 197 -7.62 -8.05 11.81
CA VAL A 197 -7.28 -6.62 11.94
C VAL A 197 -8.49 -5.81 12.36
N THR A 198 -8.42 -5.13 13.49
CA THR A 198 -9.41 -4.11 13.90
C THR A 198 -8.88 -2.72 13.57
N LEU A 199 -9.59 -1.98 12.71
CA LEU A 199 -9.26 -0.58 12.42
C LEU A 199 -9.67 0.34 13.58
N GLY A 200 -8.83 1.33 13.86
CA GLY A 200 -9.03 2.37 14.86
C GLY A 200 -9.07 3.77 14.24
N GLU A 201 -8.44 4.72 14.91
CA GLU A 201 -8.43 6.13 14.49
C GLU A 201 -7.62 6.37 13.21
N LEU A 202 -8.00 7.41 12.46
CA LEU A 202 -7.26 7.87 11.28
C LEU A 202 -5.95 8.53 11.69
N LEU A 203 -4.82 8.05 11.17
CA LEU A 203 -3.49 8.62 11.39
C LEU A 203 -3.11 9.60 10.28
N GLY A 204 -3.51 9.33 9.04
CA GLY A 204 -3.12 10.15 7.89
C GLY A 204 -3.80 9.75 6.59
N LYS A 205 -3.49 10.49 5.51
CA LYS A 205 -3.98 10.22 4.16
C LYS A 205 -2.81 10.24 3.18
N GLY A 206 -2.69 9.20 2.37
CA GLY A 206 -1.69 9.09 1.32
C GLY A 206 -2.32 9.05 -0.08
N ASN A 207 -1.49 8.81 -1.10
CA ASN A 207 -1.91 8.82 -2.50
C ASN A 207 -2.95 7.73 -2.86
N PHE A 208 -2.93 6.61 -2.13
CA PHE A 208 -3.78 5.44 -2.40
C PHE A 208 -5.01 5.35 -1.49
N GLY A 209 -5.04 6.10 -0.39
CA GLY A 209 -6.07 5.95 0.62
C GLY A 209 -5.64 6.47 1.98
N GLU A 210 -6.34 5.98 3.00
CA GLU A 210 -6.18 6.40 4.39
C GLU A 210 -5.22 5.47 5.13
N VAL A 211 -4.53 6.02 6.12
CA VAL A 211 -3.70 5.27 7.07
C VAL A 211 -4.38 5.32 8.41
N TYR A 212 -4.71 4.16 8.96
CA TYR A 212 -5.35 4.02 10.26
C TYR A 212 -4.39 3.42 11.27
N LYS A 213 -4.63 3.72 12.54
CA LYS A 213 -4.17 2.86 13.62
C LYS A 213 -4.98 1.58 13.58
N GLY A 214 -4.36 0.45 13.89
CA GLY A 214 -5.04 -0.84 13.97
C GLY A 214 -4.55 -1.66 15.15
N ILE A 215 -5.30 -2.70 15.47
CA ILE A 215 -4.95 -3.70 16.47
C ILE A 215 -5.14 -5.09 15.84
N LEU A 216 -4.10 -5.91 15.88
CA LEU A 216 -4.18 -7.31 15.46
C LEU A 216 -4.86 -8.17 16.53
N LYS A 217 -5.31 -9.38 16.17
CA LYS A 217 -5.92 -10.34 17.10
C LYS A 217 -5.08 -10.61 18.35
N ASP A 218 -3.76 -10.67 18.20
CA ASP A 218 -2.78 -10.88 19.28
C ASP A 218 -2.52 -9.61 20.12
N LYS A 219 -3.28 -8.53 19.89
CA LYS A 219 -3.20 -7.22 20.54
C LYS A 219 -2.01 -6.36 20.11
N THR A 220 -1.25 -6.75 19.10
CA THR A 220 -0.20 -5.91 18.52
C THR A 220 -0.80 -4.66 17.87
N ALA A 221 -0.32 -3.48 18.25
CA ALA A 221 -0.70 -2.21 17.61
C ALA A 221 0.03 -2.03 16.27
N VAL A 222 -0.70 -1.62 15.24
CA VAL A 222 -0.20 -1.55 13.86
C VAL A 222 -0.64 -0.28 13.15
N ALA A 223 0.08 0.08 12.08
CA ALA A 223 -0.37 1.04 11.09
C ALA A 223 -0.99 0.28 9.90
N VAL A 224 -2.18 0.69 9.47
CA VAL A 224 -2.94 0.05 8.40
C VAL A 224 -3.12 1.03 7.24
N LYS A 225 -2.32 0.86 6.19
CA LYS A 225 -2.47 1.61 4.94
C LYS A 225 -3.57 0.94 4.12
N THR A 226 -4.56 1.71 3.68
CA THR A 226 -5.70 1.21 2.90
C THR A 226 -5.59 1.64 1.44
N CYS A 227 -6.04 0.77 0.54
CA CYS A 227 -6.19 1.10 -0.88
C CYS A 227 -7.68 1.21 -1.20
N LYS A 228 -8.11 2.38 -1.70
CA LYS A 228 -9.51 2.57 -2.07
C LYS A 228 -9.92 1.67 -3.22
N GLU A 229 -11.15 1.15 -3.15
CA GLU A 229 -11.65 0.16 -4.09
C GLU A 229 -11.87 0.74 -5.51
N ASP A 230 -12.17 2.02 -5.61
CA ASP A 230 -12.46 2.74 -6.86
C ASP A 230 -11.20 3.18 -7.62
N LEU A 231 -10.00 2.89 -7.10
CA LEU A 231 -8.76 3.24 -7.79
C LEU A 231 -8.52 2.39 -9.04
N PRO A 232 -7.95 3.01 -10.10
CA PRO A 232 -7.43 2.29 -11.26
C PRO A 232 -6.45 1.17 -10.88
N GLN A 233 -6.43 0.12 -11.70
CA GLN A 233 -5.60 -1.07 -11.46
C GLN A 233 -4.12 -0.73 -11.32
N GLU A 234 -3.64 0.23 -12.09
CA GLU A 234 -2.25 0.67 -12.10
C GLU A 234 -1.85 1.27 -10.75
N LEU A 235 -2.78 1.96 -10.08
CA LEU A 235 -2.54 2.50 -8.74
C LEU A 235 -2.59 1.41 -7.68
N LYS A 236 -3.47 0.41 -7.80
CA LYS A 236 -3.51 -0.75 -6.88
C LYS A 236 -2.23 -1.60 -6.97
N ILE A 237 -1.67 -1.76 -8.16
CA ILE A 237 -0.38 -2.42 -8.34
C ILE A 237 0.73 -1.61 -7.66
N LYS A 238 0.77 -0.30 -7.88
CA LYS A 238 1.73 0.58 -7.19
C LYS A 238 1.57 0.55 -5.66
N PHE A 239 0.34 0.38 -5.17
CA PHE A 239 0.10 0.21 -3.74
C PHE A 239 0.77 -1.06 -3.21
N LEU A 240 0.57 -2.22 -3.87
CA LEU A 240 1.21 -3.47 -3.45
C LEU A 240 2.73 -3.52 -3.66
N GLN A 241 3.27 -2.65 -4.53
CA GLN A 241 4.71 -2.51 -4.72
C GLN A 241 5.44 -2.16 -3.42
N GLU A 242 4.84 -1.33 -2.55
CA GLU A 242 5.39 -0.98 -1.24
C GLU A 242 5.58 -2.23 -0.37
N ALA A 243 4.57 -3.10 -0.32
CA ALA A 243 4.68 -4.37 0.40
C ALA A 243 5.72 -5.29 -0.24
N LYS A 244 5.78 -5.37 -1.58
CA LYS A 244 6.78 -6.20 -2.30
C LYS A 244 8.21 -5.82 -1.97
N ILE A 245 8.47 -4.53 -1.80
CA ILE A 245 9.76 -3.98 -1.38
C ILE A 245 10.02 -4.31 0.10
N LEU A 246 9.10 -3.93 1.00
CA LEU A 246 9.29 -4.09 2.44
C LEU A 246 9.38 -5.56 2.92
N LYS A 247 8.81 -6.52 2.19
CA LYS A 247 8.97 -7.96 2.46
C LYS A 247 10.43 -8.42 2.53
N GLN A 248 11.33 -7.71 1.85
CA GLN A 248 12.73 -8.06 1.73
C GLN A 248 13.62 -7.37 2.79
N TYR A 249 13.05 -6.45 3.57
CA TYR A 249 13.82 -5.54 4.41
C TYR A 249 13.60 -5.83 5.90
N ASP A 250 14.70 -5.79 6.64
CA ASP A 250 14.74 -5.89 8.10
C ASP A 250 15.94 -5.07 8.57
N HIS A 251 15.65 -3.86 9.05
CA HIS A 251 16.66 -2.90 9.49
C HIS A 251 16.04 -1.94 10.53
N PRO A 252 16.76 -1.57 11.61
CA PRO A 252 16.20 -0.76 12.70
C PRO A 252 15.68 0.61 12.27
N ASN A 253 16.23 1.19 11.19
CA ASN A 253 15.84 2.50 10.65
C ASN A 253 14.92 2.42 9.41
N ILE A 254 14.31 1.27 9.14
CA ILE A 254 13.31 1.08 8.09
C ILE A 254 12.01 0.59 8.74
N VAL A 255 10.86 1.13 8.32
CA VAL A 255 9.57 0.65 8.81
C VAL A 255 9.37 -0.83 8.46
N LYS A 256 8.96 -1.63 9.43
CA LYS A 256 8.74 -3.06 9.28
C LYS A 256 7.35 -3.35 8.73
N LEU A 257 7.31 -4.14 7.65
CA LEU A 257 6.08 -4.79 7.21
C LEU A 257 5.72 -5.91 8.18
N ILE A 258 4.46 -6.00 8.54
CA ILE A 258 3.90 -7.11 9.33
C ILE A 258 3.12 -8.06 8.44
N GLY A 259 2.33 -7.53 7.50
CA GLY A 259 1.57 -8.35 6.57
C GLY A 259 0.72 -7.55 5.59
N VAL A 260 -0.02 -8.26 4.75
CA VAL A 260 -0.88 -7.70 3.71
C VAL A 260 -2.22 -8.44 3.74
N CYS A 261 -3.32 -7.70 3.73
CA CYS A 261 -4.65 -8.28 3.62
C CYS A 261 -5.14 -8.11 2.18
N THR A 262 -4.98 -9.16 1.37
CA THR A 262 -5.43 -9.20 -0.03
C THR A 262 -6.66 -10.09 -0.23
N GLN A 263 -7.17 -10.74 0.81
CA GLN A 263 -8.22 -11.76 0.68
C GLN A 263 -9.57 -11.19 0.19
N ARG A 264 -9.83 -9.92 0.47
CA ARG A 264 -10.97 -9.14 -0.01
C ARG A 264 -10.61 -7.66 -0.12
N GLN A 265 -11.50 -6.88 -0.72
CA GLN A 265 -11.42 -5.43 -0.69
C GLN A 265 -11.96 -4.86 0.65
N PRO A 266 -11.50 -3.68 1.07
CA PRO A 266 -10.33 -2.94 0.56
C PRO A 266 -9.01 -3.63 0.94
N ILE A 267 -7.99 -3.56 0.08
CA ILE A 267 -6.67 -4.14 0.37
C ILE A 267 -5.95 -3.35 1.47
N TYR A 268 -5.32 -4.06 2.42
CA TYR A 268 -4.51 -3.46 3.48
C TYR A 268 -3.02 -3.83 3.40
N ILE A 269 -2.15 -2.86 3.69
CA ILE A 269 -0.75 -3.09 4.06
C ILE A 269 -0.62 -2.78 5.56
N ILE A 270 -0.17 -3.77 6.32
CA ILE A 270 -0.03 -3.72 7.77
C ILE A 270 1.45 -3.55 8.12
N MET A 271 1.78 -2.47 8.81
CA MET A 271 3.14 -2.11 9.22
C MET A 271 3.21 -1.93 10.73
N GLU A 272 4.42 -1.95 11.29
CA GLU A 272 4.63 -1.53 12.68
C GLU A 272 4.10 -0.11 12.91
N LEU A 273 3.45 0.10 14.07
CA LEU A 273 2.99 1.43 14.45
C LEU A 273 4.15 2.20 15.09
N ILE A 274 4.51 3.34 14.50
CA ILE A 274 5.55 4.23 15.03
C ILE A 274 4.89 5.38 15.81
N PRO A 275 4.99 5.42 17.16
CA PRO A 275 4.12 6.25 18.00
C PRO A 275 4.39 7.76 17.92
N GLY A 276 5.61 8.21 17.58
CA GLY A 276 5.94 9.63 17.50
C GLY A 276 5.41 10.34 16.25
N GLY A 277 4.85 9.59 15.30
CA GLY A 277 4.33 10.10 14.03
C GLY A 277 5.42 10.54 13.07
N ASP A 278 5.05 11.35 12.08
CA ASP A 278 5.98 11.85 11.07
C ASP A 278 7.02 12.82 11.63
N PHE A 279 8.23 12.74 11.09
CA PHE A 279 9.40 13.46 11.60
C PHE A 279 9.29 14.97 11.36
N LEU A 280 8.65 15.42 10.27
CA LEU A 280 8.40 16.84 10.03
C LEU A 280 7.52 17.46 11.13
N SER A 281 6.39 16.83 11.43
CA SER A 281 5.50 17.26 12.53
C SER A 281 6.21 17.15 13.88
N TYR A 282 7.02 16.11 14.08
CA TYR A 282 7.82 15.94 15.29
C TYR A 282 8.80 17.11 15.50
N LEU A 283 9.61 17.45 14.49
CA LEU A 283 10.56 18.57 14.54
C LEU A 283 9.87 19.88 14.93
N ARG A 284 8.75 20.20 14.28
CA ARG A 284 8.00 21.43 14.52
C ARG A 284 7.39 21.48 15.92
N ARG A 285 6.84 20.36 16.38
CA ARG A 285 6.20 20.24 17.71
C ARG A 285 7.21 20.29 18.84
N LYS A 286 8.42 19.76 18.64
CA LYS A 286 9.46 19.59 19.67
C LYS A 286 10.64 20.54 19.49
N LYS A 287 10.53 21.56 18.63
CA LYS A 287 11.62 22.46 18.24
C LYS A 287 12.40 23.06 19.43
N ASP A 288 11.71 23.37 20.53
CA ASP A 288 12.30 24.01 21.71
C ASP A 288 12.90 22.99 22.70
N GLU A 289 12.60 21.70 22.53
CA GLU A 289 13.08 20.58 23.37
C GLU A 289 14.26 19.83 22.74
N ILE A 290 14.37 19.84 21.41
CA ILE A 290 15.36 19.06 20.67
C ILE A 290 16.74 19.70 20.80
N LYS A 291 17.71 18.91 21.28
CA LYS A 291 19.12 19.33 21.39
C LYS A 291 19.88 19.03 20.09
N PRO A 292 20.95 19.79 19.77
CA PRO A 292 21.77 19.55 18.57
C PRO A 292 22.29 18.11 18.44
N LYS A 293 22.72 17.49 19.55
CA LYS A 293 23.15 16.08 19.58
C LYS A 293 22.06 15.13 19.08
N GLN A 294 20.80 15.44 19.33
CA GLN A 294 19.68 14.61 18.91
C GLN A 294 19.34 14.79 17.43
N LEU A 295 19.50 15.99 16.88
CA LEU A 295 19.40 16.23 15.43
C LEU A 295 20.45 15.39 14.66
N VAL A 296 21.69 15.37 15.17
CA VAL A 296 22.76 14.53 14.59
C VAL A 296 22.40 13.04 14.67
N LYS A 297 21.78 12.59 15.77
CA LYS A 297 21.32 11.21 15.89
C LYS A 297 20.21 10.85 14.88
N PHE A 298 19.25 11.75 14.66
CA PHE A 298 18.23 11.54 13.61
C PHE A 298 18.84 11.46 12.20
N ALA A 299 19.82 12.33 11.90
CA ALA A 299 20.55 12.29 10.64
C ALA A 299 21.31 10.97 10.46
N LEU A 300 21.95 10.47 11.52
CA LEU A 300 22.66 9.18 11.52
C LEU A 300 21.71 8.00 11.28
N ASP A 301 20.54 8.01 11.94
CA ASP A 301 19.51 6.99 11.77
C ASP A 301 18.99 6.95 10.31
N ALA A 302 18.69 8.12 9.74
CA ALA A 302 18.29 8.23 8.34
C ALA A 302 19.41 7.75 7.39
N ALA A 303 20.66 8.15 7.63
CA ALA A 303 21.80 7.70 6.82
C ALA A 303 22.00 6.17 6.89
N SER A 304 21.88 5.57 8.09
CA SER A 304 21.96 4.12 8.26
C SER A 304 20.85 3.40 7.49
N GLY A 305 19.62 3.92 7.52
CA GLY A 305 18.52 3.39 6.73
C GLY A 305 18.77 3.50 5.21
N MET A 306 19.23 4.66 4.73
CA MET A 306 19.50 4.86 3.31
C MET A 306 20.67 4.02 2.80
N SER A 307 21.74 3.85 3.59
CA SER A 307 22.84 2.95 3.25
C SER A 307 22.38 1.49 3.17
N TYR A 308 21.47 1.07 4.05
CA TYR A 308 20.85 -0.24 3.94
C TYR A 308 20.02 -0.39 2.65
N LEU A 309 19.23 0.63 2.28
CA LEU A 309 18.44 0.60 1.03
C LEU A 309 19.34 0.52 -0.20
N GLU A 310 20.42 1.29 -0.24
CA GLU A 310 21.44 1.22 -1.30
C GLU A 310 22.02 -0.20 -1.42
N SER A 311 22.36 -0.85 -0.30
CA SER A 311 22.86 -2.24 -0.30
C SER A 311 21.87 -3.27 -0.85
N LYS A 312 20.58 -2.89 -0.95
CA LYS A 312 19.50 -3.69 -1.51
C LYS A 312 19.13 -3.27 -2.94
N ASN A 313 19.92 -2.42 -3.57
CA ASN A 313 19.64 -1.79 -4.86
C ASN A 313 18.27 -1.08 -4.86
N CYS A 314 17.87 -0.51 -3.72
CA CYS A 314 16.60 0.17 -3.56
C CYS A 314 16.77 1.68 -3.68
N ILE A 315 16.08 2.26 -4.65
CA ILE A 315 15.98 3.71 -4.84
C ILE A 315 14.65 4.16 -4.25
N HIS A 316 14.69 4.99 -3.21
CA HIS A 316 13.51 5.42 -2.45
C HIS A 316 12.65 6.41 -3.24
N ARG A 317 13.26 7.43 -3.86
CA ARG A 317 12.64 8.44 -4.73
C ARG A 317 11.69 9.47 -4.07
N ASP A 318 11.50 9.38 -2.76
CA ASP A 318 10.64 10.32 -2.00
C ASP A 318 11.12 10.45 -0.55
N LEU A 319 12.44 10.51 -0.35
CA LEU A 319 13.01 10.72 0.97
C LEU A 319 12.79 12.18 1.39
N ALA A 320 12.09 12.38 2.51
CA ALA A 320 11.77 13.69 3.08
C ALA A 320 11.37 13.54 4.56
N ALA A 321 11.42 14.62 5.35
CA ALA A 321 11.06 14.53 6.77
C ALA A 321 9.60 14.07 7.00
N ARG A 322 8.69 14.36 6.07
CA ARG A 322 7.28 13.87 6.12
C ARG A 322 7.16 12.34 5.96
N ASN A 323 8.15 11.69 5.35
CA ASN A 323 8.18 10.25 5.07
C ASN A 323 9.13 9.50 6.01
N CYS A 324 9.68 10.18 7.01
CA CYS A 324 10.36 9.55 8.15
C CYS A 324 9.42 9.56 9.36
N LEU A 325 9.54 8.56 10.23
CA LEU A 325 8.76 8.41 11.44
C LEU A 325 9.68 8.37 12.66
N VAL A 326 9.21 8.86 13.81
CA VAL A 326 9.99 8.85 15.06
C VAL A 326 9.41 7.85 16.04
N GLY A 327 10.17 6.81 16.36
CA GLY A 327 9.78 5.76 17.29
C GLY A 327 10.11 6.08 18.75
N GLU A 328 9.97 5.05 19.58
CA GLU A 328 10.42 5.09 20.97
C GLU A 328 11.92 5.38 21.05
N ASN A 329 12.35 6.00 22.15
CA ASN A 329 13.74 6.42 22.37
C ASN A 329 14.31 7.31 21.26
N ASN A 330 13.44 7.99 20.49
CA ASN A 330 13.80 8.89 19.41
C ASN A 330 14.59 8.21 18.28
N VAL A 331 14.29 6.95 17.98
CA VAL A 331 14.83 6.26 16.82
C VAL A 331 14.06 6.69 15.57
N LEU A 332 14.76 7.19 14.56
CA LEU A 332 14.13 7.55 13.28
C LEU A 332 14.07 6.34 12.34
N LYS A 333 12.93 6.16 11.68
CA LYS A 333 12.71 5.14 10.66
C LYS A 333 12.20 5.74 9.36
N ILE A 334 12.68 5.26 8.22
CA ILE A 334 12.21 5.63 6.89
C ILE A 334 10.94 4.85 6.57
N SER A 335 9.96 5.52 5.94
CA SER A 335 8.66 4.99 5.57
C SER A 335 8.22 5.48 4.19
N ASP A 336 7.02 5.06 3.76
CA ASP A 336 6.38 5.38 2.48
C ASP A 336 7.19 4.95 1.23
N PHE A 337 7.23 3.63 0.99
CA PHE A 337 7.94 3.04 -0.15
C PHE A 337 7.09 2.99 -1.44
N GLY A 338 5.98 3.73 -1.50
CA GLY A 338 5.06 3.70 -2.64
C GLY A 338 5.66 4.16 -3.97
N MET A 339 6.73 4.98 -3.92
CA MET A 339 7.47 5.44 -5.10
C MET A 339 8.74 4.63 -5.37
N SER A 340 9.17 3.80 -4.43
CA SER A 340 10.49 3.16 -4.46
C SER A 340 10.60 2.09 -5.55
N ARG A 341 11.82 1.84 -6.02
CA ARG A 341 12.14 0.86 -7.06
C ARG A 341 13.38 0.06 -6.67
N GLN A 342 13.41 -1.20 -7.06
CA GLN A 342 14.58 -2.06 -6.89
C GLN A 342 15.17 -2.31 -8.27
N GLU A 343 16.41 -1.88 -8.51
CA GLU A 343 17.04 -1.89 -9.83
C GLU A 343 18.47 -2.40 -9.74
N ASP A 344 18.74 -3.60 -10.27
CA ASP A 344 20.08 -4.21 -10.21
C ASP A 344 21.14 -3.42 -11.01
N GLY A 345 20.72 -2.67 -12.02
CA GLY A 345 21.58 -1.75 -12.77
C GLY A 345 21.83 -0.40 -12.07
N GLY A 346 21.26 -0.18 -10.88
CA GLY A 346 21.44 1.03 -10.07
C GLY A 346 20.72 2.28 -10.58
N VAL A 347 20.09 2.24 -11.76
CA VAL A 347 19.43 3.39 -12.38
C VAL A 347 18.01 3.04 -12.81
N TYR A 348 17.04 3.79 -12.32
CA TYR A 348 15.64 3.74 -12.75
C TYR A 348 15.32 4.90 -13.69
N SER A 349 14.79 4.60 -14.88
CA SER A 349 14.29 5.62 -15.81
C SER A 349 12.77 5.68 -15.78
N SER A 350 12.20 6.81 -15.36
CA SER A 350 10.76 7.00 -15.28
C SER A 350 10.20 7.63 -16.54
N SER A 351 9.17 7.00 -17.13
CA SER A 351 8.50 7.47 -18.35
C SER A 351 7.38 8.49 -18.10
N GLY A 352 7.17 8.98 -16.87
CA GLY A 352 6.07 9.90 -16.56
C GLY A 352 6.32 10.84 -15.37
N LEU A 353 5.84 12.08 -15.49
CA LEU A 353 6.07 13.19 -14.55
C LEU A 353 4.98 13.34 -13.45
N LYS A 354 4.05 12.40 -13.30
CA LYS A 354 2.92 12.61 -12.37
C LYS A 354 3.34 12.29 -10.93
N GLN A 355 3.34 13.33 -10.09
CA GLN A 355 3.68 13.37 -8.65
C GLN A 355 5.18 13.24 -8.34
N ILE A 356 5.94 14.31 -8.58
CA ILE A 356 7.34 14.42 -8.20
C ILE A 356 7.48 15.40 -7.03
N PRO A 357 8.18 15.07 -5.94
CA PRO A 357 8.43 15.97 -4.82
C PRO A 357 9.53 16.98 -5.18
N ILE A 358 9.19 17.95 -6.05
CA ILE A 358 10.15 18.81 -6.77
C ILE A 358 11.28 19.37 -5.90
N LYS A 359 10.97 19.90 -4.71
CA LYS A 359 11.95 20.51 -3.79
C LYS A 359 12.91 19.53 -3.13
N TRP A 360 12.65 18.23 -3.22
CA TRP A 360 13.51 17.15 -2.70
C TRP A 360 14.20 16.38 -3.82
N THR A 361 13.82 16.59 -5.08
CA THR A 361 14.29 15.76 -6.19
C THR A 361 15.53 16.36 -6.84
N ALA A 362 16.51 15.49 -7.15
CA ALA A 362 17.74 15.88 -7.82
C ALA A 362 17.49 16.39 -9.26
N PRO A 363 18.33 17.29 -9.79
CA PRO A 363 18.17 17.86 -11.13
C PRO A 363 18.10 16.81 -12.26
N GLU A 364 18.93 15.77 -12.24
CA GLU A 364 18.93 14.70 -13.25
C GLU A 364 17.65 13.86 -13.21
N ALA A 365 17.08 13.65 -12.02
CA ALA A 365 15.79 13.00 -11.84
C ALA A 365 14.62 13.90 -12.30
N LEU A 366 14.71 15.22 -12.08
CA LEU A 366 13.73 16.21 -12.54
C LEU A 366 13.74 16.42 -14.06
N ASN A 367 14.92 16.43 -14.67
CA ASN A 367 15.12 16.78 -16.08
C ASN A 367 14.99 15.57 -17.00
N TYR A 368 15.53 14.43 -16.57
CA TYR A 368 15.67 13.25 -17.41
C TYR A 368 14.91 12.04 -16.87
N GLY A 369 14.22 12.18 -15.73
CA GLY A 369 13.52 11.06 -15.09
C GLY A 369 14.48 9.96 -14.61
N ARG A 370 15.77 10.27 -14.44
CA ARG A 370 16.82 9.33 -14.07
C ARG A 370 17.01 9.33 -12.56
N TYR A 371 16.53 8.28 -11.90
CA TYR A 371 16.66 8.08 -10.46
C TYR A 371 17.75 7.04 -10.17
N SER A 372 18.50 7.24 -9.10
CA SER A 372 19.54 6.35 -8.58
C SER A 372 19.80 6.63 -7.10
N SER A 373 20.70 5.86 -6.46
CA SER A 373 21.12 6.13 -5.07
C SER A 373 21.65 7.56 -4.89
N GLU A 374 22.36 8.10 -5.89
CA GLU A 374 22.88 9.47 -5.87
C GLU A 374 21.75 10.51 -5.86
N SER A 375 20.65 10.25 -6.58
CA SER A 375 19.46 11.12 -6.52
C SER A 375 18.76 11.08 -5.16
N ASP A 376 18.86 9.96 -4.43
CA ASP A 376 18.41 9.88 -3.04
C ASP A 376 19.40 10.57 -2.07
N VAL A 377 20.70 10.61 -2.39
CA VAL A 377 21.69 11.41 -1.63
C VAL A 377 21.37 12.90 -1.71
N TRP A 378 20.91 13.41 -2.87
CA TRP A 378 20.38 14.77 -2.97
C TRP A 378 19.20 14.99 -2.02
N SER A 379 18.24 14.06 -2.05
CA SER A 379 17.06 14.08 -1.18
C SER A 379 17.46 14.06 0.31
N PHE A 380 18.50 13.29 0.64
CA PHE A 380 19.08 13.23 1.99
C PHE A 380 19.69 14.58 2.40
N GLY A 381 20.36 15.30 1.50
CA GLY A 381 20.82 16.67 1.75
C GLY A 381 19.68 17.62 2.13
N ILE A 382 18.54 17.54 1.44
CA ILE A 382 17.34 18.31 1.79
C ILE A 382 16.77 17.86 3.14
N LEU A 383 16.75 16.55 3.44
CA LEU A 383 16.33 16.03 4.75
C LEU A 383 17.22 16.55 5.89
N LEU A 384 18.55 16.64 5.68
CA LEU A 384 19.45 17.27 6.65
C LEU A 384 19.08 18.75 6.86
N TRP A 385 18.79 19.48 5.79
CA TRP A 385 18.35 20.86 5.89
C TRP A 385 17.02 20.99 6.66
N GLU A 386 16.03 20.12 6.39
CA GLU A 386 14.78 20.06 7.17
C GLU A 386 15.08 19.77 8.65
N THR A 387 15.99 18.86 8.93
CA THR A 387 16.38 18.46 10.29
C THR A 387 16.97 19.63 11.07
N PHE A 388 18.01 20.28 10.53
CA PHE A 388 18.73 21.35 11.23
C PHE A 388 18.01 22.70 11.20
N SER A 389 17.05 22.89 10.29
CA SER A 389 16.12 24.03 10.32
C SER A 389 14.91 23.80 11.21
N LEU A 390 14.79 22.64 11.87
CA LEU A 390 13.63 22.27 12.71
C LEU A 390 12.30 22.25 11.94
N GLY A 391 12.35 21.76 10.70
CA GLY A 391 11.18 21.48 9.88
C GLY A 391 10.67 22.69 9.07
N VAL A 392 11.52 23.67 8.78
CA VAL A 392 11.18 24.72 7.81
C VAL A 392 10.95 24.07 6.44
N CYS A 393 10.09 24.67 5.61
CA CYS A 393 9.90 24.21 4.24
C CYS A 393 11.10 24.61 3.37
N PRO A 394 11.72 23.68 2.61
CA PRO A 394 12.80 24.00 1.68
C PRO A 394 12.37 25.07 0.66
N TYR A 395 13.32 25.91 0.25
CA TYR A 395 13.07 27.02 -0.68
C TYR A 395 11.88 27.89 -0.23
N PRO A 396 11.98 28.52 0.96
CA PRO A 396 10.88 29.28 1.52
C PRO A 396 10.49 30.45 0.60
N GLY A 397 9.19 30.63 0.39
CA GLY A 397 8.65 31.67 -0.49
C GLY A 397 8.69 31.34 -1.99
N MET A 398 9.30 30.22 -2.40
CA MET A 398 9.36 29.81 -3.80
C MET A 398 8.30 28.76 -4.15
N THR A 399 7.71 28.92 -5.33
CA THR A 399 6.92 27.89 -6.02
C THR A 399 7.80 26.71 -6.43
N ASN A 400 7.19 25.58 -6.77
CA ASN A 400 7.95 24.43 -7.27
C ASN A 400 8.69 24.75 -8.58
N GLN A 401 8.12 25.57 -9.45
CA GLN A 401 8.77 26.00 -10.69
C GLN A 401 10.01 26.86 -10.39
N GLN A 402 9.88 27.86 -9.52
CA GLN A 402 11.00 28.70 -9.12
C GLN A 402 12.12 27.92 -8.42
N ALA A 403 11.77 26.97 -7.55
CA ALA A 403 12.75 26.11 -6.91
C ALA A 403 13.50 25.24 -7.93
N ARG A 404 12.80 24.71 -8.94
CA ARG A 404 13.42 23.96 -10.04
C ARG A 404 14.39 24.84 -10.84
N GLU A 405 13.95 26.02 -11.26
CA GLU A 405 14.77 26.98 -12.01
C GLU A 405 16.02 27.39 -11.23
N GLN A 406 15.90 27.58 -9.90
CA GLN A 406 17.04 27.90 -9.05
C GLN A 406 18.05 26.74 -8.97
N VAL A 407 17.56 25.51 -8.81
CA VAL A 407 18.42 24.31 -8.78
C VAL A 407 19.16 24.13 -10.10
N GLU A 408 18.46 24.28 -11.23
CA GLU A 408 19.06 24.22 -12.57
C GLU A 408 20.16 25.27 -12.72
N ARG A 409 19.89 26.53 -12.35
CA ARG A 409 20.87 27.62 -12.41
C ARG A 409 22.13 27.33 -11.59
N ALA A 410 21.97 26.88 -10.35
CA ALA A 410 23.10 26.56 -9.47
C ALA A 410 23.98 25.42 -10.03
N THR A 411 23.36 24.42 -10.67
CA THR A 411 24.12 23.34 -11.32
C THR A 411 24.88 23.80 -12.56
N THR A 412 24.30 24.71 -13.35
CA THR A 412 24.99 25.27 -14.52
C THR A 412 26.18 26.16 -14.13
N GLU A 413 26.05 26.98 -13.10
CA GLU A 413 27.12 27.87 -12.63
C GLU A 413 28.30 27.08 -12.05
N ASN A 414 28.05 26.04 -11.24
CA ASN A 414 29.11 25.14 -10.73
C ASN A 414 29.81 24.33 -11.83
N SER A 415 29.09 23.97 -12.90
CA SER A 415 29.70 23.28 -14.05
C SER A 415 30.56 24.21 -14.91
N ALA A 416 30.28 25.53 -14.88
CA ALA A 416 31.08 26.54 -15.56
C ALA A 416 32.37 26.85 -14.78
N SER A 417 32.30 26.97 -13.45
CA SER A 417 33.49 27.21 -12.61
C SER A 417 34.49 26.04 -12.65
N GLN A 418 34.01 24.78 -12.71
CA GLN A 418 34.91 23.62 -12.86
C GLN A 418 35.57 23.51 -14.26
N ARG A 419 35.08 24.24 -15.28
CA ARG A 419 35.75 24.30 -16.59
C ARG A 419 36.87 25.34 -16.63
N GLU A 420 36.82 26.36 -15.77
CA GLU A 420 37.86 27.38 -15.68
C GLU A 420 39.11 26.85 -14.94
N ASP A 421 38.93 25.97 -13.95
CA ASP A 421 40.04 25.36 -13.19
C ASP A 421 40.81 24.25 -13.94
N VAL A 422 40.39 23.88 -15.15
CA VAL A 422 41.10 22.90 -16.01
C VAL A 422 41.92 23.59 -17.13
N ILE A 423 41.89 24.94 -17.18
CA ILE A 423 42.64 25.74 -18.16
C ILE A 423 43.59 26.73 -17.47
N SER A 424 44.14 26.37 -16.30
CA SER A 424 45.21 27.15 -15.64
C SER A 424 46.47 26.33 -15.42
#